data_AF-A0A392R4E3-F1
#
_entry.id   AF-A0A392R4E3-F1
#
_cell.length_a   1.000
_cell.length_b   1.000
_cell.length_c   1.000
_cell.angle_alpha   90.00
_cell.angle_beta   90.00
_cell.angle_gamma   90.00
#
_symmetry.space_group_name_H-M   'P 1'
#
loop_
_entity.id
_entity.type
_entity.pdbx_description
1 polymer ?
#
loop_
_entity_poly.entity_id
_entity_poly.type
_entity_poly.pdbx_seq_one_letter_code
_entity_poly.pdbx_strand_id
1 'polypeptide(L)'
;RISFEEIHAATRGFSEENLIAVGGNGKVYKGILQGIEVAVKRIPQEREDGMREFLAEVSSIGRMKHRNLVGLRGWCKKEKGNLILVYDFMNNGSLDKWIFECEEGKMLTWEERIQVLKNVAAGILYLHEGWEVKVLHRDIKANNVLLDKEMNARLG
;
A
#
# COMPACT_ATOMS: atom_id res chain seq x y z
N ARG A 1 13.19 9.26 5.00
CA ARG A 1 12.91 10.16 3.85
C ARG A 1 13.76 9.68 2.69
N ILE A 2 13.17 9.47 1.52
CA ILE A 2 13.87 8.97 0.32
C ILE A 2 13.95 10.15 -0.66
N SER A 3 15.06 10.29 -1.39
CA SER A 3 15.19 11.38 -2.36
C SER A 3 14.25 11.16 -3.56
N PHE A 4 13.86 12.25 -4.22
CA PHE A 4 13.04 12.14 -5.42
C PHE A 4 13.82 11.43 -6.53
N GLU A 5 15.12 11.68 -6.61
CA GLU A 5 16.03 11.16 -7.62
C GLU A 5 16.17 9.64 -7.50
N GLU A 6 16.26 9.11 -6.27
CA GLU A 6 16.20 7.66 -6.01
C GLU A 6 14.87 7.04 -6.44
N ILE A 7 13.74 7.67 -6.10
CA ILE A 7 12.40 7.17 -6.49
C ILE A 7 12.20 7.22 -8.01
N HIS A 8 12.66 8.30 -8.63
CA HIS A 8 12.58 8.49 -10.07
C HIS A 8 13.41 7.42 -10.79
N ALA A 9 14.63 7.13 -10.32
CA ALA A 9 15.43 6.03 -10.84
C ALA A 9 14.75 4.67 -10.62
N ALA A 10 14.25 4.42 -9.41
CA ALA A 10 13.61 3.15 -9.02
C ALA A 10 12.37 2.81 -9.88
N THR A 11 11.62 3.82 -10.32
CA THR A 11 10.40 3.66 -11.14
C THR A 11 10.64 3.84 -12.64
N ARG A 12 11.90 4.02 -13.08
CA ARG A 12 12.28 4.37 -14.47
C ARG A 12 11.55 5.63 -14.97
N GLY A 13 11.55 6.66 -14.14
CA GLY A 13 10.88 7.93 -14.42
C GLY A 13 9.36 7.87 -14.36
N PHE A 14 8.81 7.04 -13.46
CA PHE A 14 7.36 6.77 -13.41
C PHE A 14 6.81 6.24 -14.74
N SER A 15 7.55 5.31 -15.36
CA SER A 15 7.14 4.68 -16.63
C SER A 15 5.75 4.06 -16.51
N GLU A 16 4.92 4.22 -17.55
CA GLU A 16 3.60 3.62 -17.61
C GLU A 16 3.67 2.07 -17.65
N GLU A 17 4.80 1.48 -18.08
CA GLU A 17 5.05 0.04 -17.95
C GLU A 17 5.09 -0.43 -16.49
N ASN A 18 5.44 0.46 -15.56
CA ASN A 18 5.49 0.18 -14.14
C ASN A 18 4.19 0.58 -13.43
N LEU A 19 3.17 1.09 -14.12
CA LEU A 19 1.92 1.49 -13.49
C LEU A 19 1.12 0.26 -13.04
N ILE A 20 0.87 0.15 -11.74
CA ILE A 20 0.14 -0.98 -11.14
C ILE A 20 -1.34 -0.62 -10.94
N ALA A 21 -1.62 0.63 -10.56
CA ALA A 21 -2.97 1.07 -10.24
C ALA A 21 -3.16 2.57 -10.49
N VAL A 22 -4.39 2.92 -10.88
CA VAL A 22 -4.89 4.29 -10.93
C VAL A 22 -6.17 4.33 -10.11
N GLY A 23 -6.26 5.25 -9.16
CA GLY A 23 -7.47 5.40 -8.37
C GLY A 23 -7.66 6.83 -7.89
N GLY A 24 -8.71 7.02 -7.09
CA GLY A 24 -8.95 8.28 -6.39
C GLY A 24 -7.66 8.76 -5.71
N ASN A 25 -6.92 7.89 -5.04
CA ASN A 25 -5.78 8.31 -4.20
C ASN A 25 -4.46 8.50 -4.97
N GLY A 26 -4.52 8.65 -6.30
CA GLY A 26 -3.37 8.87 -7.18
C GLY A 26 -2.97 7.65 -8.00
N LYS A 27 -1.74 7.69 -8.53
CA LYS A 27 -1.14 6.60 -9.32
C LYS A 27 -0.15 5.81 -8.48
N VAL A 28 -0.14 4.48 -8.63
CA VAL A 28 0.80 3.58 -7.94
C VAL A 28 1.68 2.89 -8.95
N TYR A 29 3.00 3.01 -8.78
CA TYR A 29 4.01 2.44 -9.67
C TYR A 29 4.82 1.36 -8.96
N LYS A 30 5.24 0.33 -9.68
CA LYS A 30 6.26 -0.62 -9.25
C LYS A 30 7.61 0.06 -9.35
N GLY A 31 8.49 -0.19 -8.38
CA GLY A 31 9.88 0.24 -8.47
C GLY A 31 10.82 -0.75 -7.79
N ILE A 32 12.12 -0.56 -8.02
CA ILE A 32 13.18 -1.29 -7.33
C ILE A 32 14.08 -0.28 -6.63
N LEU A 33 14.03 -0.25 -5.30
CA LEU A 33 14.84 0.64 -4.46
C LEU A 33 15.88 -0.20 -3.72
N GLN A 34 17.16 0.04 -4.00
CA GLN A 34 18.28 -0.69 -3.38
C GLN A 34 18.14 -2.23 -3.50
N GLY A 35 17.66 -2.70 -4.65
CA GLY A 35 17.43 -4.12 -4.92
C GLY A 35 16.12 -4.70 -4.37
N ILE A 36 15.27 -3.89 -3.73
CA ILE A 36 14.01 -4.33 -3.14
C ILE A 36 12.83 -3.81 -3.95
N GLU A 37 11.87 -4.67 -4.26
CA GLU A 37 10.61 -4.27 -4.90
C GLU A 37 9.77 -3.38 -3.97
N VAL A 38 9.29 -2.26 -4.50
CA VAL A 38 8.48 -1.30 -3.77
C VAL A 38 7.26 -0.86 -4.58
N ALA A 39 6.20 -0.47 -3.88
CA ALA A 39 5.06 0.24 -4.45
C ALA A 39 5.20 1.75 -4.17
N VAL A 40 5.20 2.56 -5.22
CA VAL A 40 5.38 4.02 -5.18
C VAL A 40 4.06 4.70 -5.50
N LYS A 41 3.37 5.17 -4.47
CA LYS A 41 2.10 5.92 -4.60
C LYS A 41 2.41 7.41 -4.74
N ARG A 42 2.04 7.97 -5.89
CA ARG A 42 2.15 9.40 -6.19
C ARG A 42 0.80 10.06 -6.01
N ILE A 43 0.68 10.92 -5.00
CA ILE A 43 -0.52 11.67 -4.67
C ILE A 43 -0.47 13.02 -5.42
N PRO A 44 -1.50 13.36 -6.22
CA PRO A 44 -1.58 14.66 -6.87
C PRO A 44 -1.72 15.78 -5.82
N GLN A 45 -0.82 16.76 -5.83
CA GLN A 45 -0.91 17.90 -4.90
C GLN A 45 -2.07 18.85 -5.23
N GLU A 46 -2.58 18.83 -6.47
CA GLU A 46 -3.66 19.73 -6.92
C GLU A 46 -5.01 19.44 -6.24
N ARG A 47 -5.13 18.33 -5.51
CA ARG A 47 -6.34 18.02 -4.75
C ARG A 47 -6.29 18.68 -3.36
N GLU A 48 -7.39 19.31 -2.97
CA GLU A 48 -7.53 20.02 -1.67
C GLU A 48 -7.17 19.16 -0.45
N ASP A 49 -7.37 17.84 -0.53
CA ASP A 49 -7.11 16.87 0.54
C ASP A 49 -5.77 16.12 0.41
N GLY A 50 -5.04 16.24 -0.71
CA GLY A 50 -3.85 15.41 -0.99
C GLY A 50 -2.72 15.59 0.02
N MET A 51 -2.51 16.82 0.51
CA MET A 51 -1.56 17.09 1.61
C MET A 51 -2.03 16.48 2.93
N ARG A 52 -3.35 16.53 3.21
CA ARG A 52 -3.94 15.98 4.42
C ARG A 52 -3.82 14.45 4.44
N GLU A 53 -4.12 13.79 3.33
CA GLU A 53 -3.94 12.35 3.17
C GLU A 53 -2.48 11.96 3.37
N PHE A 54 -1.56 12.64 2.69
CA PHE A 54 -0.13 12.40 2.83
C PHE A 54 0.35 12.54 4.28
N LEU A 55 -0.05 13.61 4.98
CA LEU A 55 0.33 13.83 6.37
C LEU A 55 -0.31 12.79 7.30
N ALA A 56 -1.56 12.40 7.07
CA ALA A 56 -2.24 11.36 7.86
C ALA A 56 -1.51 10.02 7.74
N GLU A 57 -1.12 9.62 6.52
CA GLU A 57 -0.38 8.39 6.27
C GLU A 57 1.03 8.42 6.89
N VAL A 58 1.78 9.51 6.70
CA VAL A 58 3.15 9.64 7.26
C VAL A 58 3.14 9.69 8.80
N SER A 59 2.19 10.41 9.41
CA SER A 59 2.12 10.55 10.87
C SER A 59 1.57 9.31 11.57
N SER A 60 0.65 8.58 10.94
CA SER A 60 0.02 7.38 11.52
C SER A 60 0.77 6.12 11.11
N ILE A 61 0.69 5.75 9.82
CA ILE A 61 1.20 4.47 9.29
C ILE A 61 2.72 4.43 9.31
N GLY A 62 3.39 5.57 9.11
CA GLY A 62 4.86 5.62 9.08
C GLY A 62 5.57 5.16 10.36
N ARG A 63 4.89 5.10 11.51
CA ARG A 63 5.46 4.58 12.77
C ARG A 63 5.01 3.15 13.09
N MET A 64 3.99 2.64 12.40
CA MET A 64 3.42 1.34 12.67
C MET A 64 4.17 0.23 11.94
N LYS A 65 4.42 -0.88 12.63
CA LYS A 65 5.02 -2.08 12.04
C LYS A 65 4.29 -3.31 12.53
N HIS A 66 3.52 -3.93 11.63
CA HIS A 66 2.80 -5.16 11.92
C HIS A 66 2.78 -6.04 10.67
N ARG A 67 2.87 -7.36 10.84
CA ARG A 67 2.93 -8.32 9.72
C ARG A 67 1.69 -8.30 8.82
N ASN A 68 0.55 -7.83 9.36
CA ASN A 68 -0.73 -7.72 8.64
C ASN A 68 -1.11 -6.27 8.30
N LEU A 69 -0.13 -5.36 8.30
CA LEU A 69 -0.24 -4.02 7.72
C LEU A 69 0.79 -3.88 6.60
N VAL A 70 0.47 -3.12 5.56
CA VAL A 70 1.40 -2.79 4.49
C VAL A 70 2.45 -1.81 5.06
N GLY A 71 3.72 -2.18 4.96
CA GLY A 71 4.79 -1.39 5.56
C GLY A 71 5.10 -0.14 4.73
N LEU A 72 4.97 1.04 5.34
CA LEU A 72 5.50 2.29 4.77
C LEU A 72 7.02 2.32 4.95
N ARG A 73 7.77 2.20 3.86
CA ARG A 73 9.23 2.24 3.84
C ARG A 73 9.78 3.66 3.89
N GLY A 74 9.04 4.60 3.33
CA GLY A 74 9.45 5.99 3.31
C GLY A 74 8.52 6.87 2.51
N TRP A 75 8.94 8.12 2.39
CA TRP A 75 8.17 9.15 1.72
C TRP A 75 9.12 10.20 1.13
N CYS A 76 8.61 10.92 0.14
CA CYS A 76 9.25 12.07 -0.47
C CYS A 76 8.21 13.20 -0.64
N LYS A 77 8.62 14.41 -0.26
CA LYS A 77 7.88 15.65 -0.50
C LYS A 77 8.83 16.64 -1.19
N LYS A 78 8.49 17.06 -2.41
CA LYS A 78 9.21 18.07 -3.20
C LYS A 78 8.29 19.27 -3.44
N GLU A 79 8.83 20.49 -3.47
CA GLU A 79 8.08 21.76 -3.48
C GLU A 79 7.18 22.00 -4.71
N LYS A 80 7.20 21.11 -5.72
CA LYS A 80 6.45 21.22 -6.98
C LYS A 80 5.45 20.08 -7.21
N GLY A 81 4.60 19.74 -6.25
CA GLY A 81 3.47 18.85 -6.57
C GLY A 81 3.67 17.36 -6.30
N ASN A 82 4.83 16.96 -5.79
CA ASN A 82 5.17 15.54 -5.65
C ASN A 82 5.12 15.10 -4.19
N LEU A 83 3.94 14.62 -3.79
CA LEU A 83 3.71 13.88 -2.55
C LEU A 83 3.81 12.38 -2.88
N ILE A 84 4.82 11.71 -2.35
CA ILE A 84 5.11 10.33 -2.70
C ILE A 84 5.26 9.49 -1.43
N LEU A 85 4.54 8.37 -1.41
CA LEU A 85 4.62 7.34 -0.37
C LEU A 85 5.22 6.07 -1.00
N VAL A 86 6.13 5.43 -0.28
CA VAL A 86 6.84 4.23 -0.72
C VAL A 86 6.54 3.10 0.25
N TYR A 87 5.93 2.03 -0.24
CA TYR A 87 5.53 0.87 0.54
C TYR A 87 6.26 -0.39 0.12
N ASP A 88 6.19 -1.41 0.97
CA ASP A 88 6.41 -2.80 0.56
C ASP A 88 5.54 -3.15 -0.67
N PHE A 89 6.15 -3.77 -1.67
CA PHE A 89 5.40 -4.28 -2.83
C PHE A 89 4.67 -5.58 -2.45
N MET A 90 3.41 -5.70 -2.86
CA MET A 90 2.55 -6.85 -2.58
C MET A 90 2.35 -7.65 -3.86
N ASN A 91 3.11 -8.75 -3.99
CA ASN A 91 3.28 -9.48 -5.25
C ASN A 91 1.99 -10.04 -5.85
N ASN A 92 1.03 -10.40 -4.99
CA ASN A 92 -0.24 -10.99 -5.42
C ASN A 92 -1.36 -9.95 -5.56
N GLY A 93 -1.04 -8.65 -5.42
CA GLY A 93 -1.99 -7.56 -5.62
C GLY A 93 -3.08 -7.50 -4.56
N SER A 94 -4.20 -6.90 -4.92
CA SER A 94 -5.36 -6.69 -4.04
C SER A 94 -6.31 -7.89 -4.05
N LEU A 95 -6.98 -8.13 -2.92
CA LEU A 95 -7.85 -9.28 -2.69
C LEU A 95 -9.09 -9.27 -3.58
N ASP A 96 -9.59 -8.10 -3.97
CA ASP A 96 -10.72 -7.96 -4.89
C ASP A 96 -10.48 -8.69 -6.23
N LYS A 97 -9.25 -8.70 -6.73
CA LYS A 97 -8.87 -9.45 -7.94
C LYS A 97 -8.99 -10.97 -7.78
N TRP A 98 -8.79 -11.47 -6.57
CA TRP A 98 -8.90 -12.90 -6.25
C TRP A 98 -10.33 -13.34 -5.94
N ILE A 99 -11.22 -12.39 -5.63
CA ILE A 99 -12.61 -12.68 -5.26
C ILE A 99 -13.56 -12.43 -6.43
N PHE A 100 -13.34 -11.35 -7.21
CA PHE A 100 -14.32 -10.88 -8.20
C PHE A 100 -13.87 -11.06 -9.65
N GLU A 101 -12.58 -10.99 -9.95
CA GLU A 101 -12.11 -11.04 -11.35
C GLU A 101 -12.06 -12.47 -11.92
N CYS A 102 -12.18 -13.51 -11.07
CA CYS A 102 -12.35 -14.92 -11.44
C CYS A 102 -11.45 -15.39 -12.60
N GLU A 103 -10.23 -14.88 -12.70
CA GLU A 103 -9.27 -15.31 -13.72
C GLU A 103 -8.88 -16.78 -13.48
N GLU A 104 -8.68 -17.54 -14.57
CA GLU A 104 -8.19 -18.91 -14.48
C GLU A 104 -6.89 -18.97 -13.66
N GLY A 105 -6.90 -19.75 -12.57
CA GLY A 105 -5.78 -19.89 -11.65
C GLY A 105 -5.77 -18.91 -10.46
N LYS A 106 -6.71 -17.95 -10.38
CA LYS A 106 -6.87 -17.04 -9.22
C LYS A 106 -8.16 -17.34 -8.45
N MET A 107 -8.18 -18.49 -7.77
CA MET A 107 -9.23 -18.79 -6.80
C MET A 107 -8.62 -19.18 -5.47
N LEU A 108 -9.04 -18.48 -4.42
CA LEU A 108 -8.67 -18.83 -3.05
C LEU A 108 -9.43 -20.07 -2.61
N THR A 109 -8.69 -21.03 -2.08
CA THR A 109 -9.20 -22.16 -1.29
C THR A 109 -9.94 -21.66 -0.04
N TRP A 110 -10.70 -22.54 0.60
CA TRP A 110 -11.40 -22.19 1.82
C TRP A 110 -10.42 -21.82 2.94
N GLU A 111 -9.34 -22.57 3.06
CA GLU A 111 -8.28 -22.39 4.05
C GLU A 111 -7.59 -21.02 3.88
N GLU A 112 -7.27 -20.65 2.64
CA GLU A 112 -6.69 -19.33 2.32
C GLU A 112 -7.65 -18.19 2.66
N ARG A 113 -8.96 -18.33 2.37
CA ARG A 113 -9.95 -17.31 2.74
C ARG A 113 -10.00 -17.09 4.25
N ILE A 114 -10.00 -18.17 5.04
CA ILE A 114 -9.96 -18.09 6.50
C ILE A 114 -8.65 -17.44 6.98
N GLN A 115 -7.52 -17.76 6.35
CA GLN A 115 -6.24 -17.15 6.66
C GLN A 115 -6.23 -15.64 6.38
N VAL A 116 -6.76 -15.21 5.23
CA VAL A 116 -6.94 -13.80 4.87
C VAL A 116 -7.78 -13.08 5.91
N LEU A 117 -8.93 -13.65 6.32
CA LEU A 117 -9.79 -13.06 7.36
C LEU A 117 -9.07 -12.92 8.70
N LYS A 118 -8.33 -13.95 9.14
CA LYS A 118 -7.52 -13.89 10.37
C LYS A 118 -6.47 -12.80 10.31
N ASN A 119 -5.80 -12.66 9.16
CA ASN A 119 -4.77 -11.66 8.92
C ASN A 119 -5.36 -10.24 8.98
N VAL A 120 -6.48 -10.00 8.29
CA VAL A 120 -7.19 -8.72 8.33
C VAL A 120 -7.64 -8.39 9.76
N ALA A 121 -8.24 -9.35 10.48
CA ALA A 121 -8.65 -9.17 11.86
C ALA A 121 -7.47 -8.82 12.79
N ALA A 122 -6.32 -9.48 12.62
CA ALA A 122 -5.11 -9.17 13.37
C ALA A 122 -4.56 -7.77 13.06
N GLY A 123 -4.61 -7.34 11.79
CA GLY A 123 -4.26 -5.96 11.40
C GLY A 123 -5.17 -4.92 12.06
N ILE A 124 -6.49 -5.15 12.07
CA ILE A 124 -7.46 -4.27 12.72
C ILE A 124 -7.24 -4.23 14.23
N LEU A 125 -7.05 -5.38 14.87
CA LEU A 125 -6.79 -5.46 16.30
C LEU A 125 -5.55 -4.65 16.68
N TYR A 126 -4.48 -4.75 15.89
CA TYR A 126 -3.28 -3.95 16.11
C TYR A 126 -3.55 -2.45 16.00
N LEU A 127 -4.32 -2.00 14.99
CA LEU A 127 -4.69 -0.58 14.84
C LEU A 127 -5.52 -0.06 16.02
N HIS A 128 -6.41 -0.89 16.56
CA HIS A 128 -7.36 -0.47 17.61
C HIS A 128 -6.78 -0.55 19.02
N GLU A 129 -5.97 -1.58 19.31
CA GLU A 129 -5.54 -1.89 20.69
C GLU A 129 -4.03 -2.16 20.81
N GLY A 130 -3.32 -2.35 19.69
CA GLY A 130 -1.90 -2.72 19.68
C GLY A 130 -0.92 -1.56 19.49
N TRP A 131 -1.41 -0.35 19.29
CA TRP A 131 -0.59 0.86 19.08
C TRP A 131 -0.85 1.92 20.17
N GLU A 132 0.09 2.87 20.33
CA GLU A 132 0.05 3.95 21.35
C GLU A 132 -1.27 4.74 21.32
N VAL A 133 -1.89 4.87 20.14
CA VAL A 133 -3.14 5.59 19.91
C VAL A 133 -4.04 4.73 19.05
N LYS A 134 -5.34 4.70 19.36
CA LYS A 134 -6.34 4.01 18.55
C LYS A 134 -6.43 4.63 17.16
N VAL A 135 -6.18 3.84 16.12
CA VAL A 135 -6.23 4.27 14.72
C VAL A 135 -7.47 3.68 14.06
N LEU A 136 -8.31 4.53 13.47
CA LEU A 136 -9.44 4.11 12.65
C LEU A 136 -9.03 4.06 11.18
N HIS A 137 -9.04 2.89 10.55
CA HIS A 137 -8.68 2.71 9.14
C HIS A 137 -9.66 3.41 8.18
N ARG A 138 -10.97 3.37 8.47
CA ARG A 138 -12.08 4.02 7.73
C ARG A 138 -12.36 3.56 6.30
N ASP A 139 -11.42 2.90 5.63
CA ASP A 139 -11.62 2.39 4.26
C ASP A 139 -11.31 0.88 4.12
N ILE A 140 -11.82 0.05 5.03
CA ILE A 140 -11.61 -1.41 4.96
C ILE A 140 -12.51 -2.00 3.89
N LYS A 141 -11.90 -2.48 2.80
CA LYS A 141 -12.55 -3.14 1.65
C LYS A 141 -11.56 -4.06 0.94
N ALA A 142 -12.05 -4.99 0.12
CA ALA A 142 -11.20 -5.97 -0.56
C ALA A 142 -10.08 -5.35 -1.41
N ASN A 143 -10.30 -4.18 -2.02
CA ASN A 143 -9.30 -3.44 -2.79
C ASN A 143 -8.10 -2.95 -1.93
N ASN A 144 -8.32 -2.70 -0.62
CA ASN A 144 -7.29 -2.26 0.33
C ASN A 144 -6.73 -3.41 1.17
N VAL A 145 -7.09 -4.66 0.87
CA VAL A 145 -6.44 -5.84 1.44
C VAL A 145 -5.48 -6.37 0.38
N LEU A 146 -4.18 -6.24 0.63
CA LEU A 146 -3.14 -6.66 -0.29
C LEU A 146 -2.53 -8.01 0.13
N LEU A 147 -2.12 -8.80 -0.84
CA LEU A 147 -1.55 -10.13 -0.64
C LEU A 147 -0.05 -10.12 -0.97
N ASP A 148 0.78 -10.51 0.00
CA ASP A 148 2.20 -10.70 -0.23
C ASP A 148 2.49 -11.99 -1.01
N LYS A 149 3.77 -12.23 -1.32
CA LYS A 149 4.23 -13.40 -2.09
C LYS A 149 3.80 -14.76 -1.52
N GLU A 150 3.50 -14.83 -0.23
CA GLU A 150 3.10 -16.05 0.50
C GLU A 150 1.58 -16.11 0.72
N MET A 151 0.81 -15.26 0.02
CA MET A 151 -0.64 -15.13 0.16
C MET A 151 -1.10 -14.65 1.55
N ASN A 152 -0.21 -14.05 2.35
CA ASN A 152 -0.61 -13.43 3.60
C ASN A 152 -1.24 -12.06 3.32
N ALA A 153 -2.36 -11.78 4.00
CA ALA A 153 -3.07 -10.54 3.83
C ALA A 153 -2.53 -9.42 4.71
N ARG A 154 -2.48 -8.22 4.13
CA ARG A 154 -2.02 -6.99 4.78
C ARG A 154 -2.98 -5.86 4.43
N LEU A 155 -3.43 -5.14 5.46
CA LEU A 155 -4.23 -3.94 5.26
C LEU A 155 -3.34 -2.79 4.79
N GLY A 156 -3.74 -2.17 3.68
CA GLY A 156 -3.11 -1.00 3.09
C GLY A 156 -3.39 0.31 3.82
#